data_AF-A0A8X6QW33-F1
#
_entry.id   AF-A0A8X6QW33-F1
#
_cell.length_a   1.000
_cell.length_b   1.000
_cell.length_c   1.000
_cell.angle_alpha   90.00
_cell.angle_beta   90.00
_cell.angle_gamma   90.00
#
_symmetry.space_group_name_H-M   'P 1'
#
loop_
_entity.id
_entity.type
_entity.pdbx_description
1 polymer ?
#
loop_
_entity_poly.entity_id
_entity_poly.type
_entity_poly.pdbx_seq_one_letter_code
_entity_poly.pdbx_strand_id
1 'polypeptide(L)'
;MEIAKQKRKAARATYSKTVNKLQEILAAESPDVDDLEIHLDQLTEKFKDLKTSVEIFLNLLQKKAGITQAEYEKEYEIAQDNYEKLSTFKIKVKKAIASAEKENGSSASPNPTWRPADGAHAATKAKQNLPEIRLPQFDGDPPRVLKVIPGRDGQIRLALIKTENSELLRPVQRLCRLELENPVVKTGDEPIPLTTSSGRVVKTPAK
;
A
#
# COMPACT_ATOMS: atom_id res chain seq x y z
N MET A 1 -4.46 12.25 41.18
CA MET A 1 -3.38 11.40 40.65
C MET A 1 -3.75 9.91 40.67
N GLU A 2 -4.22 9.37 41.79
CA GLU A 2 -4.56 7.93 41.90
C GLU A 2 -5.63 7.44 40.90
N ILE A 3 -6.70 8.22 40.67
CA ILE A 3 -7.73 7.87 39.68
C ILE A 3 -7.13 7.72 38.27
N ALA A 4 -6.27 8.66 37.85
CA ALA A 4 -5.60 8.61 36.55
C ALA A 4 -4.63 7.42 36.46
N LYS A 5 -3.90 7.14 37.54
CA LYS A 5 -3.02 5.97 37.66
C LYS A 5 -3.79 4.66 37.50
N GLN A 6 -4.97 4.56 38.14
CA GLN A 6 -5.85 3.40 38.08
C GLN A 6 -6.48 3.23 36.68
N LYS A 7 -7.01 4.30 36.09
CA LYS A 7 -7.57 4.27 34.72
C LYS A 7 -6.52 3.81 33.70
N ARG A 8 -5.30 4.35 33.78
CA ARG A 8 -4.17 3.93 32.95
C ARG A 8 -3.78 2.47 33.16
N LYS A 9 -3.77 1.99 34.41
CA LYS A 9 -3.52 0.57 34.71
C LYS A 9 -4.58 -0.33 34.08
N ALA A 10 -5.86 0.05 34.18
CA ALA A 10 -6.96 -0.69 33.57
C ALA A 10 -6.85 -0.70 32.03
N ALA A 11 -6.56 0.45 31.41
CA ALA A 11 -6.37 0.56 29.96
C ALA A 11 -5.18 -0.26 29.45
N ARG A 12 -4.05 -0.30 30.20
CA ARG A 12 -2.92 -1.18 29.87
C ARG A 12 -3.32 -2.66 29.94
N ALA A 13 -4.10 -3.05 30.95
CA ALA A 13 -4.52 -4.43 31.11
C ALA A 13 -5.43 -4.89 29.96
N THR A 14 -6.37 -4.04 29.52
CA THR A 14 -7.23 -4.38 28.37
C THR A 14 -6.44 -4.42 27.07
N TYR A 15 -5.55 -3.44 26.83
CA TYR A 15 -4.63 -3.44 25.70
C TYR A 15 -3.79 -4.72 25.64
N SER A 16 -3.14 -5.08 26.75
CA SER A 16 -2.28 -6.28 26.82
C SER A 16 -3.06 -7.57 26.59
N LYS A 17 -4.33 -7.64 27.02
CA LYS A 17 -5.19 -8.81 26.73
C LYS A 17 -5.45 -8.95 25.23
N THR A 18 -5.73 -7.85 24.53
CA THR A 18 -5.95 -7.88 23.07
C THR A 18 -4.66 -8.21 22.32
N VAL A 19 -3.50 -7.70 22.77
CA VAL A 19 -2.19 -8.08 22.21
C VAL A 19 -1.97 -9.58 22.28
N ASN A 20 -2.22 -10.19 23.45
CA ASN A 20 -2.02 -11.63 23.63
C ASN A 20 -2.94 -12.46 22.73
N LYS A 21 -4.21 -12.06 22.58
CA LYS A 21 -5.14 -12.70 21.64
C LYS A 21 -4.67 -12.61 20.19
N LEU A 22 -4.22 -11.43 19.75
CA LEU A 22 -3.67 -11.24 18.42
C LEU A 22 -2.42 -12.10 18.19
N GLN A 23 -1.58 -12.25 19.21
CA GLN A 23 -0.40 -13.10 19.15
C GLN A 23 -0.77 -14.58 19.05
N GLU A 24 -1.83 -15.02 19.73
CA GLU A 24 -2.37 -16.38 19.64
C GLU A 24 -2.89 -16.68 18.24
N ILE A 25 -3.68 -15.76 17.65
CA ILE A 25 -4.20 -15.93 16.29
C ILE A 25 -3.07 -15.93 15.26
N LEU A 26 -2.09 -15.03 15.40
CA LEU A 26 -0.91 -15.01 14.53
C LEU A 26 -0.01 -16.25 14.67
N ALA A 27 -0.12 -16.99 15.78
CA ALA A 27 0.62 -18.23 16.00
C ALA A 27 -0.13 -19.46 15.47
N ALA A 28 -1.40 -19.33 15.08
CA ALA A 28 -2.16 -20.40 14.48
C ALA A 28 -1.61 -20.76 13.08
N GLU A 29 -1.72 -22.03 12.70
CA GLU A 29 -1.19 -22.56 11.43
C GLU A 29 -1.94 -22.01 10.20
N SER A 30 -3.24 -21.74 10.35
CA SER A 30 -4.08 -21.06 9.36
C SER A 30 -4.86 -19.93 10.04
N PRO A 31 -4.28 -18.72 10.16
CA PRO A 31 -4.95 -17.61 10.79
C PRO A 31 -6.10 -17.09 9.93
N ASP A 32 -7.29 -16.97 10.51
CA ASP A 32 -8.42 -16.34 9.85
C ASP A 32 -8.14 -14.85 9.64
N VAL A 33 -8.30 -14.40 8.40
CA VAL A 33 -8.04 -13.03 7.97
C VAL A 33 -9.02 -12.07 8.65
N ASP A 34 -10.29 -12.47 8.75
CA ASP A 34 -11.34 -11.62 9.32
C ASP A 34 -11.08 -11.42 10.83
N ASP A 35 -10.74 -12.49 11.56
CA ASP A 35 -10.40 -12.42 12.98
C ASP A 35 -9.15 -11.55 13.23
N LEU A 36 -8.14 -11.62 12.35
CA LEU A 36 -6.96 -10.78 12.43
C LEU A 36 -7.29 -9.28 12.25
N GLU A 37 -8.15 -8.94 11.29
CA GLU A 37 -8.59 -7.56 11.06
C GLU A 37 -9.41 -7.03 12.24
N ILE A 38 -10.41 -7.80 12.69
CA ILE A 38 -11.28 -7.43 13.82
C ILE A 38 -10.45 -7.15 15.07
N HIS A 39 -9.51 -8.04 15.41
CA HIS A 39 -8.70 -7.86 16.61
C HIS A 39 -7.62 -6.77 16.46
N LEU A 40 -7.14 -6.51 15.24
CA LEU A 40 -6.29 -5.35 14.98
C LEU A 40 -7.04 -4.04 15.20
N ASP A 41 -8.30 -3.96 14.75
CA ASP A 41 -9.14 -2.79 14.97
C ASP A 41 -9.43 -2.57 16.45
N GLN A 42 -9.81 -3.63 17.16
CA GLN A 42 -9.97 -3.59 18.62
C GLN A 42 -8.67 -3.14 19.32
N LEU A 43 -7.52 -3.66 18.91
CA LEU A 43 -6.22 -3.26 19.47
C LEU A 43 -5.96 -1.78 19.23
N THR A 44 -6.26 -1.26 18.04
CA THR A 44 -6.08 0.16 17.73
C THR A 44 -7.00 1.06 18.55
N GLU A 45 -8.24 0.64 18.79
CA GLU A 45 -9.21 1.37 19.60
C GLU A 45 -8.76 1.40 21.08
N LYS A 46 -8.45 0.24 21.66
CA LYS A 46 -7.92 0.17 23.03
C LYS A 46 -6.60 0.93 23.19
N PHE A 47 -5.80 1.03 22.14
CA PHE A 47 -4.60 1.85 22.15
C PHE A 47 -4.90 3.36 22.20
N LYS A 48 -5.96 3.84 21.53
CA LYS A 48 -6.38 5.26 21.63
C LYS A 48 -6.76 5.61 23.08
N ASP A 49 -7.50 4.73 23.75
CA ASP A 49 -7.85 4.88 25.16
C ASP A 49 -6.61 4.88 26.06
N LEU A 50 -5.69 3.94 25.81
CA LEU A 50 -4.43 3.84 26.54
C LEU A 50 -3.58 5.11 26.37
N LYS A 51 -3.35 5.55 25.12
CA LYS A 51 -2.62 6.77 24.78
C LYS A 51 -3.15 7.97 25.56
N THR A 52 -4.47 8.19 25.49
CA THR A 52 -5.12 9.30 26.19
C THR A 52 -4.91 9.21 27.70
N SER A 53 -5.06 8.01 28.29
CA SER A 53 -4.86 7.82 29.73
C SER A 53 -3.41 8.03 30.17
N VAL A 54 -2.44 7.65 29.34
CA VAL A 54 -1.01 7.82 29.59
C VAL A 54 -0.62 9.30 29.50
N GLU A 55 -1.08 10.01 28.48
CA GLU A 55 -0.84 11.46 28.31
C GLU A 55 -1.39 12.24 29.51
N ILE A 56 -2.63 11.94 29.95
CA ILE A 56 -3.21 12.56 31.15
C ILE A 56 -2.34 12.27 32.38
N PHE A 57 -1.88 11.02 32.54
CA PHE A 57 -1.05 10.65 33.68
C PHE A 57 0.33 11.33 33.67
N LEU A 58 1.00 11.39 32.53
CA LEU A 58 2.30 12.07 32.37
C LEU A 58 2.18 13.57 32.63
N ASN A 59 1.12 14.23 32.15
CA ASN A 59 0.84 15.63 32.45
C ASN A 59 0.62 15.87 33.95
N LEU A 60 -0.08 14.95 34.64
CA LEU A 60 -0.28 15.05 36.09
C LEU A 60 1.01 14.76 36.88
N LEU A 61 1.88 13.87 36.38
CA LEU A 61 3.20 13.65 36.95
C LEU A 61 4.05 14.93 36.86
N GLN A 62 4.16 15.57 35.70
CA GLN A 62 4.94 16.81 35.56
C GLN A 62 4.47 17.93 36.50
N LYS A 63 3.18 17.99 36.82
CA LYS A 63 2.61 19.02 37.71
C LYS A 63 2.78 18.73 39.20
N LYS A 64 3.18 17.52 39.59
CA LYS A 64 3.32 17.16 41.01
C LYS A 64 4.69 17.55 41.54
N ALA A 65 4.70 18.31 42.64
CA ALA A 65 5.92 18.68 43.35
C ALA A 65 6.63 17.43 43.92
N GLY A 66 7.95 17.39 43.81
CA GLY A 66 8.78 16.32 44.36
C GLY A 66 8.86 15.04 43.51
N ILE A 67 8.47 15.08 42.24
CA ILE A 67 8.68 13.95 41.33
C ILE A 67 10.14 13.83 40.93
N THR A 68 10.63 12.59 41.00
CA THR A 68 11.96 12.26 40.52
C THR A 68 11.91 12.11 39.01
N GLN A 69 12.85 12.74 38.30
CA GLN A 69 12.97 12.64 36.84
C GLN A 69 12.94 11.17 36.36
N ALA A 70 13.58 10.27 37.10
CA ALA A 70 13.59 8.84 36.82
C ALA A 70 12.21 8.17 36.86
N GLU A 71 11.25 8.67 37.66
CA GLU A 71 9.87 8.14 37.68
C GLU A 71 9.12 8.51 36.41
N TYR A 72 9.35 9.73 35.89
CA TYR A 72 8.76 10.19 34.65
C TYR A 72 9.31 9.40 33.46
N GLU A 73 10.64 9.25 33.39
CA GLU A 73 11.33 8.53 32.30
C GLU A 73 10.87 7.08 32.18
N LYS A 74 10.80 6.36 33.30
CA LYS A 74 10.28 4.97 33.32
C LYS A 74 8.86 4.87 32.75
N GLU A 75 7.99 5.82 33.11
CA GLU A 75 6.61 5.79 32.64
C GLU A 75 6.49 6.21 31.17
N TYR A 76 7.42 7.04 30.69
CA TYR A 76 7.55 7.39 29.28
C TYR A 76 8.08 6.23 28.44
N GLU A 77 9.08 5.50 28.92
CA GLU A 77 9.61 4.28 28.27
C GLU A 77 8.51 3.22 28.13
N ILE A 78 7.76 2.95 29.20
CA ILE A 78 6.63 2.01 29.14
C ILE A 78 5.60 2.48 28.10
N ALA A 79 5.39 3.79 27.93
CA ALA A 79 4.50 4.30 26.89
C ALA A 79 5.04 3.97 25.50
N GLN A 80 6.31 4.30 25.23
CA GLN A 80 7.01 4.02 23.97
C GLN A 80 6.96 2.55 23.59
N ASP A 81 7.25 1.64 24.52
CA ASP A 81 7.16 0.19 24.29
C ASP A 81 5.78 -0.25 23.76
N ASN A 82 4.71 0.37 24.27
CA ASN A 82 3.36 0.05 23.81
C ASN A 82 3.07 0.62 22.40
N TYR A 83 3.65 1.77 22.03
CA TYR A 83 3.59 2.27 20.65
C TYR A 83 4.31 1.33 19.68
N GLU A 84 5.52 0.92 20.04
CA GLU A 84 6.31 0.00 19.22
C GLU A 84 5.59 -1.32 19.03
N LYS A 85 5.02 -1.87 20.11
CA LYS A 85 4.17 -3.07 20.04
C LYS A 85 3.03 -2.89 19.04
N LEU A 86 2.24 -1.82 19.13
CA LEU A 86 1.16 -1.58 18.15
C LEU A 86 1.69 -1.54 16.71
N SER A 87 2.80 -0.86 16.47
CA SER A 87 3.41 -0.74 15.14
C SER A 87 3.84 -2.11 14.61
N THR A 88 4.52 -2.91 15.43
CA THR A 88 4.95 -4.27 15.05
C THR A 88 3.77 -5.18 14.72
N PHE A 89 2.70 -5.16 15.52
CA PHE A 89 1.50 -5.95 15.24
C PHE A 89 0.79 -5.51 13.97
N LYS A 90 0.67 -4.20 13.71
CA LYS A 90 0.12 -3.70 12.45
C LYS A 90 0.87 -4.23 11.23
N ILE A 91 2.19 -4.25 11.29
CA ILE A 91 3.03 -4.75 10.19
C ILE A 91 2.87 -6.26 10.05
N LYS A 92 2.89 -7.00 11.15
CA LYS A 92 2.74 -8.47 11.15
C LYS A 92 1.39 -8.90 10.57
N VAL A 93 0.29 -8.29 11.02
CA VAL A 93 -1.06 -8.59 10.51
C VAL A 93 -1.17 -8.26 9.03
N LYS A 94 -0.73 -7.08 8.59
CA LYS A 94 -0.73 -6.72 7.16
C LYS A 94 0.06 -7.71 6.31
N LYS A 95 1.19 -8.20 6.81
CA LYS A 95 1.99 -9.22 6.12
C LYS A 95 1.26 -10.57 6.07
N ALA A 96 0.57 -10.96 7.13
CA ALA A 96 -0.24 -12.19 7.16
C ALA A 96 -1.38 -12.13 6.14
N ILE A 97 -2.12 -11.03 6.11
CA ILE A 97 -3.20 -10.78 5.13
C ILE A 97 -2.66 -10.84 3.70
N ALA A 98 -1.57 -10.11 3.41
CA ALA A 98 -0.95 -10.14 2.08
C ALA A 98 -0.35 -11.50 1.69
N SER A 99 -0.10 -12.39 2.65
CA SER A 99 0.37 -13.76 2.37
C SER A 99 -0.82 -14.68 2.06
N ALA A 100 -1.93 -14.54 2.78
CA ALA A 100 -3.19 -15.25 2.50
C ALA A 100 -3.76 -14.90 1.11
N GLU A 101 -3.68 -13.62 0.70
CA GLU A 101 -4.09 -13.18 -0.63
C GLU A 101 -3.25 -13.79 -1.77
N LYS A 102 -1.96 -14.08 -1.53
CA LYS A 102 -1.09 -14.70 -2.53
C LYS A 102 -1.39 -16.19 -2.73
N GLU A 103 -1.80 -16.89 -1.68
CA GLU A 103 -2.19 -18.31 -1.78
C GLU A 103 -3.55 -18.46 -2.49
N ASN A 104 -4.50 -17.58 -2.20
CA ASN A 104 -5.79 -17.52 -2.93
C ASN A 104 -5.66 -16.94 -4.36
N GLY A 105 -4.55 -16.27 -4.66
CA GLY A 105 -4.22 -15.72 -5.97
C GLY A 105 -3.58 -16.71 -6.95
N SER A 106 -3.37 -17.97 -6.57
CA SER A 106 -2.86 -19.01 -7.49
C SER A 106 -3.97 -19.66 -8.34
N SER A 107 -4.78 -18.84 -9.02
CA SER A 107 -5.25 -19.23 -10.35
C SER A 107 -4.20 -18.71 -11.33
N ALA A 108 -3.40 -19.63 -11.87
CA ALA A 108 -2.45 -19.35 -12.94
C ALA A 108 -3.06 -18.36 -13.95
N SER A 109 -2.38 -17.22 -14.15
CA SER A 109 -2.59 -16.43 -15.36
C SER A 109 -2.33 -17.38 -16.54
N PRO A 110 -3.32 -17.66 -17.42
CA PRO A 110 -3.07 -18.49 -18.57
C PRO A 110 -2.23 -17.65 -19.53
N ASN A 111 -0.91 -17.85 -19.48
CA ASN A 111 -0.06 -17.44 -20.58
C ASN A 111 -0.55 -18.22 -21.81
N PRO A 112 -1.03 -17.59 -22.89
CA PRO A 112 -1.58 -18.30 -24.03
C PRO A 112 -0.43 -18.90 -24.82
N THR A 113 0.08 -20.04 -24.35
CA THR A 113 0.94 -20.89 -25.16
C THR A 113 0.01 -21.60 -26.13
N TRP A 114 -0.05 -21.08 -27.36
CA TRP A 114 -0.74 -21.71 -28.48
C TRP A 114 -0.19 -23.12 -28.68
N ARG A 115 -0.90 -24.12 -28.18
CA ARG A 115 -0.76 -25.52 -28.56
C ARG A 115 -2.08 -25.96 -29.20
N PRO A 116 -2.09 -26.43 -30.45
CA PRO A 116 -3.28 -27.07 -30.99
C PRO A 116 -3.46 -28.40 -30.27
N ALA A 117 -4.63 -28.60 -29.65
CA ALA A 117 -5.05 -29.91 -29.20
C ALA A 117 -5.76 -30.59 -30.37
N ASP A 118 -5.19 -31.70 -30.85
CA ASP A 118 -5.86 -32.62 -31.77
C ASP A 118 -7.06 -33.24 -31.05
N GLY A 119 -8.25 -32.78 -31.38
CA GLY A 119 -9.49 -33.22 -30.74
C GLY A 119 -10.70 -32.60 -31.41
N ALA A 120 -11.15 -33.21 -32.50
CA ALA A 120 -12.31 -32.81 -33.25
C ALA A 120 -13.59 -32.92 -32.40
N HIS A 121 -14.07 -31.79 -31.88
CA HIS A 121 -15.47 -31.61 -31.54
C HIS A 121 -16.05 -30.57 -32.50
N ALA A 122 -16.89 -31.03 -33.42
CA ALA A 122 -17.63 -30.20 -34.35
C ALA A 122 -18.62 -29.31 -33.58
N ALA A 123 -18.13 -28.14 -33.14
CA ALA A 123 -18.96 -27.09 -32.59
C ALA A 123 -19.74 -26.43 -33.73
N THR A 124 -21.04 -26.68 -33.80
CA THR A 124 -21.98 -25.87 -34.57
C THR A 124 -21.87 -24.42 -34.11
N LYS A 125 -21.38 -23.55 -35.00
CA LYS A 125 -21.17 -22.12 -34.74
C LYS A 125 -22.52 -21.41 -34.58
N ALA A 126 -23.09 -21.46 -33.38
CA ALA A 126 -24.13 -20.51 -32.99
C ALA A 126 -23.48 -19.12 -32.85
N LYS A 127 -23.76 -18.22 -33.80
CA LYS A 127 -23.38 -16.81 -33.71
C LYS A 127 -24.16 -16.17 -32.56
N GLN A 128 -23.57 -16.15 -31.38
CA GLN A 128 -24.08 -15.34 -30.29
C GLN A 128 -23.73 -13.89 -30.59
N ASN A 129 -24.73 -13.12 -31.01
CA ASN A 129 -24.56 -11.68 -31.21
C ASN A 129 -24.48 -11.04 -29.82
N LEU A 130 -23.31 -10.49 -29.48
CA LEU A 130 -23.17 -9.67 -28.28
C LEU A 130 -24.06 -8.42 -28.40
N PRO A 131 -24.68 -7.96 -27.31
CA PRO A 131 -25.39 -6.70 -27.31
C PRO A 131 -24.45 -5.54 -27.67
N GLU A 132 -24.93 -4.63 -28.51
CA GLU A 132 -24.19 -3.45 -28.95
C GLU A 132 -24.00 -2.49 -27.76
N ILE A 133 -22.81 -2.48 -27.17
CA ILE A 133 -22.45 -1.51 -26.13
C ILE A 133 -22.06 -0.20 -26.82
N ARG A 134 -22.89 0.84 -26.64
CA ARG A 134 -22.56 2.20 -27.09
C ARG A 134 -21.83 2.92 -25.96
N LEU A 135 -20.54 3.16 -26.14
CA LEU A 135 -19.81 4.05 -25.25
C LEU A 135 -20.30 5.48 -25.49
N PRO A 136 -20.65 6.24 -24.44
CA PRO A 136 -20.94 7.66 -24.59
C PRO A 136 -19.71 8.35 -25.19
N GLN A 137 -19.93 9.12 -26.25
CA GLN A 137 -18.87 9.92 -26.87
C GLN A 137 -18.49 11.01 -25.87
N PHE A 138 -17.19 11.09 -25.55
CA PHE A 138 -16.65 12.18 -24.77
C PHE A 138 -16.64 13.43 -25.65
N ASP A 139 -17.49 14.41 -25.33
CA ASP A 139 -17.68 15.65 -26.09
C ASP A 139 -16.83 16.82 -25.58
N GLY A 140 -16.10 16.64 -24.48
CA GLY A 140 -15.23 17.66 -23.92
C GLY A 140 -13.90 17.78 -24.67
N ASP A 141 -13.35 18.98 -24.68
CA ASP A 141 -12.00 19.20 -25.19
C ASP A 141 -10.98 18.44 -24.31
N PRO A 142 -9.99 17.76 -24.93
CA PRO A 142 -8.95 17.08 -24.17
C PRO A 142 -8.17 18.11 -23.34
N PRO A 143 -7.91 17.82 -22.06
CA PRO A 143 -7.35 18.81 -21.16
C PRO A 143 -5.88 19.09 -21.52
N ARG A 144 -5.50 20.37 -21.57
CA ARG A 144 -4.17 20.80 -22.01
C ARG A 144 -3.19 20.87 -20.85
N VAL A 145 -2.01 20.28 -21.00
CA VAL A 145 -0.94 20.37 -19.99
C VAL A 145 -0.34 21.76 -20.01
N LEU A 146 -0.42 22.48 -18.89
CA LEU A 146 0.14 23.81 -18.72
C LEU A 146 1.57 23.76 -18.20
N LYS A 147 1.84 22.91 -17.19
CA LYS A 147 3.13 22.84 -16.51
C LYS A 147 3.40 21.45 -16.00
N VAL A 148 4.64 20.98 -16.16
CA VAL A 148 5.14 19.74 -15.56
C VAL A 148 5.99 20.05 -14.34
N ILE A 149 5.84 19.25 -13.28
CA ILE A 149 6.56 19.40 -12.02
C ILE A 149 7.41 18.14 -11.79
N PRO A 150 8.76 18.26 -11.85
CA PRO A 150 9.64 17.15 -11.54
C PRO A 150 9.70 16.86 -10.04
N GLY A 151 9.94 15.60 -9.71
CA GLY A 151 10.27 15.16 -8.36
C GLY A 151 11.73 15.45 -8.01
N ARG A 152 12.13 15.03 -6.81
CA ARG A 152 13.50 15.21 -6.28
C ARG A 152 14.57 14.49 -7.12
N ASP A 153 14.16 13.46 -7.84
CA ASP A 153 14.93 12.64 -8.78
C ASP A 153 15.00 13.23 -10.20
N GLY A 154 14.40 14.39 -10.45
CA GLY A 154 14.33 15.02 -11.76
C GLY A 154 13.27 14.41 -12.69
N GLN A 155 12.58 13.35 -12.28
CA GLN A 155 11.52 12.72 -13.09
C GLN A 155 10.19 13.47 -12.94
N ILE A 156 9.46 13.65 -14.05
CA ILE A 156 8.16 14.33 -14.04
C ILE A 156 7.12 13.45 -13.34
N ARG A 157 6.57 13.92 -12.22
CA ARG A 157 5.56 13.18 -11.44
C ARG A 157 4.18 13.80 -11.51
N LEU A 158 4.10 15.14 -11.53
CA LEU A 158 2.84 15.88 -11.55
C LEU A 158 2.77 16.77 -12.78
N ALA A 159 1.55 16.94 -13.31
CA ALA A 159 1.25 17.93 -14.33
C ALA A 159 0.06 18.78 -13.88
N LEU A 160 0.17 20.09 -14.08
CA LEU A 160 -0.92 21.03 -14.01
C LEU A 160 -1.61 21.06 -15.37
N ILE A 161 -2.92 20.87 -15.38
CA ILE A 161 -3.70 20.72 -16.60
C ILE A 161 -4.87 21.70 -16.56
N LYS A 162 -5.14 22.34 -17.69
CA LYS A 162 -6.35 23.12 -17.90
C LYS A 162 -7.41 22.21 -18.49
N THR A 163 -8.48 22.02 -17.73
CA THR A 163 -9.79 21.60 -18.27
C THR A 163 -10.60 22.86 -18.59
N GLU A 164 -11.68 22.72 -19.37
CA GLU A 164 -12.59 23.84 -19.67
C GLU A 164 -13.07 24.56 -18.40
N ASN A 165 -13.31 23.81 -17.33
CA ASN A 165 -13.94 24.32 -16.13
C ASN A 165 -12.96 24.64 -14.98
N SER A 166 -11.71 24.18 -15.03
CA SER A 166 -10.76 24.34 -13.92
C SER A 166 -9.32 23.95 -14.26
N GLU A 167 -8.39 24.36 -13.39
CA GLU A 167 -7.02 23.87 -13.38
C GLU A 167 -6.85 22.77 -12.34
N LEU A 168 -6.24 21.66 -12.74
CA LEU A 168 -6.07 20.48 -11.91
C LEU A 168 -4.62 20.02 -11.91
N LEU A 169 -4.07 19.80 -10.71
CA LEU A 169 -2.82 19.07 -10.53
C LEU A 169 -3.13 17.57 -10.48
N ARG A 170 -2.54 16.82 -11.41
CA ARG A 170 -2.69 15.36 -11.46
C ARG A 170 -1.34 14.67 -11.64
N PRO A 171 -1.15 13.49 -11.05
CA PRO A 171 -0.01 12.63 -11.38
C PRO A 171 -0.03 12.26 -12.86
N VAL A 172 1.12 12.31 -13.53
CA VAL A 172 1.23 12.01 -14.98
C VAL A 172 0.72 10.60 -15.30
N GLN A 173 0.95 9.63 -14.41
CA GLN A 173 0.44 8.26 -14.53
C GLN A 173 -1.09 8.19 -14.68
N ARG A 174 -1.83 9.18 -14.16
CA ARG A 174 -3.29 9.27 -14.26
C ARG A 174 -3.79 10.01 -15.50
N LEU A 175 -2.89 10.60 -16.29
CA LEU A 175 -3.20 11.39 -17.49
C LEU A 175 -2.93 10.62 -18.77
N CYS A 176 -1.93 9.74 -18.73
CA CYS A 176 -1.64 8.85 -19.83
C CYS A 176 -2.75 7.78 -19.91
N ARG A 177 -3.70 7.97 -20.84
CA ARG A 177 -4.26 6.79 -21.52
C ARG A 177 -3.10 6.19 -22.33
N LEU A 178 -2.83 4.88 -22.16
CA LEU A 178 -1.85 4.07 -22.91
C LEU A 178 -1.68 4.59 -24.36
N GLU A 179 -0.51 4.79 -24.97
CA GLU A 179 0.85 4.31 -24.76
C GLU A 179 1.84 5.49 -24.96
N LEU A 180 2.83 5.61 -24.09
CA LEU A 180 4.00 6.45 -24.38
C LEU A 180 5.03 5.53 -25.04
N GLU A 181 5.24 5.68 -26.35
CA GLU A 181 6.59 5.50 -26.87
C GLU A 181 7.46 6.47 -26.07
N ASN A 182 8.27 5.91 -25.15
CA ASN A 182 9.21 6.71 -24.38
C ASN A 182 10.03 7.55 -25.36
N PRO A 183 9.93 8.89 -25.36
CA PRO A 183 10.84 9.67 -26.16
C PRO A 183 12.21 9.49 -25.51
N VAL A 184 13.03 8.64 -26.13
CA VAL A 184 14.47 8.60 -25.87
C VAL A 184 14.95 10.02 -26.04
N VAL A 185 15.33 10.64 -24.92
CA VAL A 185 16.04 11.92 -24.92
C VAL A 185 17.28 11.70 -25.77
N LYS A 186 17.25 12.21 -27.00
CA LYS A 186 18.41 12.25 -27.89
C LYS A 186 19.38 13.30 -27.35
N THR A 187 20.14 12.92 -26.33
CA THR A 187 21.40 13.59 -26.00
C THR A 187 22.51 12.88 -26.77
N GLY A 188 22.94 13.52 -27.87
CA GLY A 188 24.18 13.20 -28.57
C GLY A 188 24.12 12.02 -29.53
N ASP A 189 24.42 12.27 -30.79
CA ASP A 189 24.66 11.26 -31.81
C ASP A 189 25.94 10.47 -31.49
N GLU A 190 25.85 9.46 -30.62
CA GLU A 190 26.74 8.31 -30.69
C GLU A 190 25.92 7.00 -30.62
N PRO A 191 26.09 6.08 -31.58
CA PRO A 191 25.34 4.83 -31.58
C PRO A 191 25.80 3.94 -30.43
N ILE A 192 24.93 3.73 -29.45
CA ILE A 192 25.13 2.75 -28.38
C ILE A 192 25.08 1.34 -29.02
N PRO A 193 26.14 0.52 -28.90
CA PRO A 193 26.14 -0.82 -29.46
C PRO A 193 25.10 -1.70 -28.74
N LEU A 194 24.25 -2.36 -29.53
CA LEU A 194 23.31 -3.37 -29.03
C LEU A 194 24.11 -4.52 -28.41
N THR A 195 24.02 -4.65 -27.08
CA THR A 195 24.68 -5.71 -26.31
C THR A 195 23.66 -6.66 -25.70
N THR A 196 23.99 -7.95 -25.65
CA THR A 196 23.21 -8.94 -24.89
C THR A 196 23.35 -8.70 -23.39
N SER A 197 22.52 -9.32 -22.54
CA SER A 197 22.64 -9.26 -21.07
C SER A 197 24.02 -9.71 -20.54
N SER A 198 24.80 -10.41 -21.36
CA SER A 198 26.20 -10.81 -21.12
C SER A 198 27.26 -9.84 -21.68
N GLY A 199 26.86 -8.68 -22.20
CA GLY A 199 27.76 -7.64 -22.71
C GLY A 199 28.31 -7.86 -24.12
N ARG A 200 27.83 -8.87 -24.88
CA ARG A 200 28.33 -9.17 -26.23
C ARG A 200 27.66 -8.29 -27.28
N VAL A 201 28.45 -7.59 -28.10
CA VAL A 201 27.98 -6.73 -29.19
C VAL A 201 27.43 -7.59 -30.34
N VAL A 202 26.17 -7.35 -30.71
CA VAL A 202 25.50 -8.05 -31.81
C VAL A 202 25.87 -7.40 -33.14
N LYS A 203 26.50 -8.16 -34.06
CA LYS A 203 26.75 -7.68 -35.43
C LYS A 203 25.44 -7.72 -36.23
N THR A 204 25.12 -6.61 -36.90
CA THR A 204 23.99 -6.55 -37.83
C THR A 204 24.29 -7.34 -39.11
N PRO A 205 23.30 -8.04 -39.69
CA PRO A 205 23.49 -8.76 -40.94
C PRO A 205 23.71 -7.77 -42.10
N ALA A 206 24.70 -8.06 -42.94
CA ALA A 206 24.93 -7.35 -44.19
C ALA A 206 23.77 -7.61 -45.15
N LYS A 207 23.34 -6.56 -45.85
CA LYS A 207 22.18 -6.53 -46.73
C LYS A 207 22.46 -7.18 -48.09
#